data_AF-A0AA88YJ97-F1
#
_entry.id   AF-A0AA88YJ97-F1
#
_cell.length_a   1.000
_cell.length_b   1.000
_cell.length_c   1.000
_cell.angle_alpha   90.00
_cell.angle_beta   90.00
_cell.angle_gamma   90.00
#
_symmetry.space_group_name_H-M   'P 1'
#
loop_
_entity.id
_entity.type
_entity.pdbx_description
1 polymer ?
#
loop_
_entity_poly.entity_id
_entity_poly.type
_entity_poly.pdbx_seq_one_letter_code
_entity_poly.pdbx_strand_id
1 'polypeptide(L)'
;MSHPTFPVFKRHIVVPRTNEVMLLYGPSKIVQQCQLHPEKEIFTCCNDCRVPCCATCQVQKHKKHDISTIEDAYVSAENRLNDNVKELEKDAIPTIDQMADNTEKERSEKRVQIDRVREEVNTFRKELNQAVDEACDYLMKKLVHNETGVNNLITNLNVQNGKIRQLIKEVNEIIQKGVLSMIKYSPPSPLVSSQSYQSQG
;
A
#
# COMPACT_ATOMS: atom_id res chain seq x y z
N MET A 1 67.92 -14.41 0.80
CA MET A 1 67.75 -15.83 1.16
C MET A 1 66.40 -16.28 0.62
N SER A 2 66.41 -17.17 -0.36
CA SER A 2 65.22 -17.70 -1.03
C SER A 2 64.69 -18.92 -0.25
N HIS A 3 63.43 -18.88 0.16
CA HIS A 3 62.76 -20.07 0.68
C HIS A 3 62.35 -20.99 -0.48
N PRO A 4 62.54 -22.32 -0.37
CA PRO A 4 61.97 -23.26 -1.32
C PRO A 4 60.45 -23.30 -1.15
N THR A 5 59.72 -22.91 -2.17
CA THR A 5 58.27 -23.16 -2.28
C THR A 5 58.06 -24.65 -2.53
N PHE A 6 57.73 -25.41 -1.49
CA PHE A 6 57.20 -26.77 -1.65
C PHE A 6 55.77 -26.67 -2.22
N PRO A 7 55.42 -27.42 -3.29
CA PRO A 7 54.05 -27.48 -3.75
C PRO A 7 53.20 -28.16 -2.67
N VAL A 8 52.26 -27.40 -2.09
CA VAL A 8 51.54 -27.77 -0.86
C VAL A 8 50.64 -29.00 -1.02
N PHE A 9 50.39 -29.51 -2.22
CA PHE A 9 49.65 -30.76 -2.38
C PHE A 9 50.17 -31.53 -3.59
N LYS A 10 50.89 -32.65 -3.37
CA LYS A 10 50.81 -33.75 -4.34
C LYS A 10 49.33 -34.13 -4.38
N ARG A 11 48.71 -34.05 -5.56
CA ARG A 11 47.33 -34.50 -5.80
C ARG A 11 47.18 -35.92 -5.25
N HIS A 12 46.57 -36.07 -4.08
CA HIS A 12 46.09 -37.38 -3.65
C HIS A 12 44.94 -37.71 -4.60
N ILE A 13 45.11 -38.76 -5.39
CA ILE A 13 44.03 -39.29 -6.22
C ILE A 13 43.07 -39.94 -5.22
N VAL A 14 41.91 -39.30 -5.01
CA VAL A 14 40.80 -39.94 -4.31
C VAL A 14 40.26 -41.01 -5.24
N VAL A 15 40.71 -42.25 -5.05
CA VAL A 15 40.15 -43.40 -5.76
C VAL A 15 38.86 -43.84 -5.06
N PRO A 16 37.77 -44.05 -5.81
CA PRO A 16 36.57 -44.66 -5.23
C PRO A 16 36.93 -46.02 -4.67
N ARG A 17 36.50 -46.33 -3.44
CA ARG A 17 36.64 -47.66 -2.86
C ARG A 17 35.66 -48.61 -3.54
N THR A 18 36.01 -49.11 -4.72
CA THR A 18 35.24 -50.14 -5.44
C THR A 18 35.56 -51.54 -4.91
N ASN A 19 34.64 -52.48 -5.11
CA ASN A 19 34.84 -53.89 -4.74
C ASN A 19 36.09 -54.51 -5.42
N GLU A 20 36.49 -54.02 -6.59
CA GLU A 20 37.69 -54.47 -7.32
C GLU A 20 39.00 -54.07 -6.61
N VAL A 21 39.06 -52.88 -6.02
CA VAL A 21 40.23 -52.41 -5.25
C VAL A 21 40.37 -53.19 -3.92
N MET A 22 39.25 -53.64 -3.36
CA MET A 22 39.19 -54.45 -2.13
C MET A 22 39.67 -55.91 -2.34
N LEU A 23 39.57 -56.44 -3.56
CA LEU A 23 40.04 -57.79 -3.91
C LEU A 23 41.54 -57.83 -4.25
N LEU A 24 42.10 -56.77 -4.83
CA LEU A 24 43.51 -56.71 -5.27
C LEU A 24 44.50 -56.44 -4.13
N TYR A 25 44.12 -55.64 -3.12
CA TYR A 25 45.00 -55.25 -2.00
C TYR A 25 44.60 -55.90 -0.66
N GLY A 26 43.65 -56.85 -0.70
CA GLY A 26 42.93 -57.33 0.48
C GLY A 26 42.20 -56.20 1.22
N PRO A 27 41.49 -56.47 2.32
CA PRO A 27 41.11 -55.41 3.23
C PRO A 27 42.42 -54.85 3.79
N SER A 28 42.96 -53.79 3.19
CA SER A 28 43.80 -52.86 3.95
C SER A 28 42.91 -52.41 5.10
N LYS A 29 43.10 -53.06 6.26
CA LYS A 29 42.45 -52.68 7.51
C LYS A 29 42.88 -51.25 7.71
N ILE A 30 42.00 -50.29 7.38
CA ILE A 30 42.23 -48.89 7.69
C ILE A 30 42.10 -48.81 9.21
N VAL A 31 43.20 -49.10 9.87
CA VAL A 31 43.31 -49.05 11.31
C VAL A 31 43.36 -47.58 11.68
N GLN A 32 42.30 -47.10 12.30
CA GLN A 32 42.30 -45.76 12.88
C GLN A 32 43.11 -45.80 14.18
N GLN A 33 44.17 -45.00 14.25
CA GLN A 33 44.96 -44.83 15.46
C GLN A 33 44.34 -43.75 16.35
N CYS A 34 44.47 -43.93 17.66
CA CYS A 34 43.98 -42.94 18.61
C CYS A 34 44.84 -41.68 18.54
N GLN A 35 44.20 -40.51 18.39
CA GLN A 35 44.91 -39.23 18.33
C GLN A 35 45.71 -38.93 19.63
N LEU A 36 45.22 -39.39 20.78
CA LEU A 36 45.89 -39.23 22.08
C LEU A 36 46.92 -40.32 22.37
N HIS A 37 46.78 -41.47 21.72
CA HIS A 37 47.64 -42.64 21.90
C HIS A 37 47.99 -43.21 20.51
N PRO A 38 48.92 -42.59 19.76
CA PRO A 38 49.15 -42.92 18.34
C PRO A 38 49.52 -44.40 18.09
N GLU A 39 50.13 -45.06 19.07
CA GLU A 39 50.48 -46.48 19.00
C GLU A 39 49.30 -47.44 19.25
N LYS A 40 48.11 -46.92 19.58
CA LYS A 40 46.93 -47.72 19.94
C LYS A 40 45.84 -47.59 18.88
N GLU A 41 45.36 -48.74 18.42
CA GLU A 41 44.20 -48.80 17.52
C GLU A 41 42.92 -48.41 18.27
N ILE A 42 42.00 -47.77 17.55
CA ILE A 42 40.63 -47.56 17.97
C ILE A 42 39.83 -48.81 17.60
N PHE A 43 39.12 -49.38 18.57
CA PHE A 43 38.32 -50.59 18.38
C PHE A 43 36.97 -50.56 19.13
N THR A 44 36.70 -49.50 19.90
CA THR A 44 35.44 -49.33 20.64
C THR A 44 34.89 -47.92 20.48
N CYS A 45 33.64 -47.72 20.86
CA CYS A 45 33.00 -46.41 20.98
C CYS A 45 32.49 -46.21 22.41
N CYS A 46 32.74 -45.03 22.96
CA CYS A 46 32.10 -44.61 24.20
C CYS A 46 30.73 -44.03 23.88
N ASN A 47 29.67 -44.67 24.37
CA ASN A 47 28.28 -44.31 24.05
C ASN A 47 27.84 -43.00 24.71
N ASP A 48 28.34 -42.74 25.93
CA ASP A 48 28.01 -41.51 26.67
C ASP A 48 28.63 -40.27 26.02
N CYS A 49 29.86 -40.39 25.54
CA CYS A 49 30.56 -39.30 24.86
C CYS A 49 30.33 -39.28 23.35
N ARG A 50 29.79 -40.36 22.78
CA ARG A 50 29.62 -40.58 21.33
C ARG A 50 30.91 -40.42 20.54
N VAL A 51 32.02 -40.95 21.07
CA VAL A 51 33.34 -40.87 20.41
C VAL A 51 34.04 -42.23 20.37
N PRO A 52 34.78 -42.52 19.28
CA PRO A 52 35.63 -43.69 19.18
C PRO A 52 36.79 -43.65 20.19
N CYS A 53 37.10 -44.79 20.80
CA CYS A 53 38.07 -44.95 21.87
C CYS A 53 39.06 -46.11 21.62
N CYS A 54 40.29 -45.93 22.10
CA CYS A 54 41.23 -47.05 22.31
C CYS A 54 41.19 -47.52 23.77
N ALA A 55 41.83 -48.66 24.06
CA ALA A 55 41.90 -49.24 25.40
C ALA A 55 42.38 -48.26 26.48
N THR A 56 43.39 -47.43 26.17
CA THR A 56 43.94 -46.47 27.14
C THR A 56 42.92 -45.36 27.44
N CYS A 57 42.22 -44.86 26.42
CA CYS A 57 41.14 -43.88 26.63
C CYS A 57 40.03 -44.46 27.50
N GLN A 58 39.67 -45.73 27.28
CA GLN A 58 38.64 -46.42 28.04
C GLN A 58 38.98 -46.44 29.54
N VAL A 59 40.21 -46.77 29.92
CA VAL A 59 40.58 -46.89 31.35
C VAL A 59 40.91 -45.56 32.02
N GLN A 60 41.35 -44.55 31.28
CA GLN A 60 41.73 -43.24 31.86
C GLN A 60 40.58 -42.24 31.83
N LYS A 61 40.05 -41.96 30.64
CA LYS A 61 39.08 -40.87 30.42
C LYS A 61 37.63 -41.34 30.49
N HIS A 62 37.37 -42.59 30.10
CA HIS A 62 36.02 -43.15 29.97
C HIS A 62 35.78 -44.33 30.92
N LYS A 63 36.48 -44.36 32.07
CA LYS A 63 36.58 -45.51 33.00
C LYS A 63 35.25 -46.03 33.55
N LYS A 64 34.18 -45.24 33.44
CA LYS A 64 32.84 -45.54 33.95
C LYS A 64 31.75 -45.32 32.90
N HIS A 65 32.13 -45.02 31.66
CA HIS A 65 31.16 -44.80 30.62
C HIS A 65 30.76 -46.12 29.99
N ASP A 66 29.59 -46.13 29.37
CA ASP A 66 29.17 -47.26 28.56
C ASP A 66 30.01 -47.33 27.27
N ILE A 67 30.49 -48.55 26.96
CA ILE A 67 31.41 -48.81 25.84
C ILE A 67 30.86 -49.95 25.00
N SER A 68 30.69 -49.68 23.71
CA SER A 68 30.31 -50.69 22.71
C SER A 68 31.44 -50.95 21.73
N THR A 69 31.34 -52.05 20.99
CA THR A 69 32.15 -52.25 19.79
C THR A 69 31.83 -51.17 18.75
N ILE A 70 32.74 -50.95 17.80
CA ILE A 70 32.48 -49.99 16.72
C ILE A 70 31.30 -50.47 15.87
N GLU A 71 31.18 -51.79 15.65
CA GLU A 71 30.12 -52.41 14.87
C GLU A 71 28.75 -52.18 15.52
N ASP A 72 28.61 -52.43 16.83
CA ASP A 72 27.35 -52.22 17.54
C ASP A 72 26.97 -50.73 17.56
N ALA A 73 27.95 -49.84 17.78
CA ALA A 73 27.73 -48.40 17.76
C ALA A 73 27.31 -47.91 16.37
N TYR A 74 27.88 -48.49 15.30
CA TYR A 74 27.49 -48.19 13.92
C TYR A 74 26.04 -48.60 13.66
N VAL A 75 25.67 -49.85 13.96
CA VAL A 75 24.30 -50.36 13.74
C VAL A 75 23.29 -49.54 14.55
N SER A 76 23.61 -49.21 15.80
CA SER A 76 22.77 -48.36 16.65
C SER A 76 22.58 -46.96 16.05
N ALA A 77 23.66 -46.33 15.58
CA ALA A 77 23.60 -45.01 14.97
C ALA A 77 22.81 -45.01 13.66
N GLU A 78 23.00 -46.03 12.83
CA GLU A 78 22.28 -46.24 11.57
C GLU A 78 20.78 -46.41 11.81
N ASN A 79 20.40 -47.29 12.75
CA ASN A 79 19.00 -47.47 13.12
C ASN A 79 18.35 -46.18 13.61
N ARG A 80 19.03 -45.44 14.50
CA ARG A 80 18.52 -44.16 15.00
C ARG A 80 18.35 -43.12 13.88
N LEU A 81 19.28 -43.05 12.94
CA LEU A 81 19.15 -42.15 11.79
C LEU A 81 17.98 -42.55 10.91
N ASN A 82 17.81 -43.85 10.63
CA ASN A 82 16.69 -44.35 9.85
C ASN A 82 15.35 -44.08 10.52
N ASP A 83 15.26 -44.24 11.84
CA ASP A 83 14.03 -43.94 12.59
C ASP A 83 13.71 -42.44 12.57
N ASN A 84 14.72 -41.58 12.77
CA ASN A 84 14.55 -40.14 12.64
C ASN A 84 14.10 -39.73 11.23
N VAL A 85 14.66 -40.33 10.18
CA VAL A 85 14.24 -40.06 8.78
C VAL A 85 12.78 -40.46 8.59
N LYS A 86 12.37 -41.64 9.07
CA LYS A 86 10.97 -42.08 8.99
C LYS A 86 10.03 -41.15 9.74
N GLU A 87 10.40 -40.66 10.92
CA GLU A 87 9.60 -39.71 11.68
C GLU A 87 9.44 -38.39 10.91
N LEU A 88 10.52 -37.87 10.32
CA LEU A 88 10.46 -36.67 9.49
C LEU A 88 9.56 -36.86 8.26
N GLU A 89 9.70 -37.99 7.56
CA GLU A 89 8.91 -38.31 6.37
C GLU A 89 7.43 -38.52 6.68
N LYS A 90 7.12 -39.13 7.83
CA LYS A 90 5.74 -39.47 8.20
C LYS A 90 4.99 -38.30 8.80
N ASP A 91 5.63 -37.50 9.65
CA ASP A 91 4.94 -36.52 10.49
C ASP A 91 5.34 -35.08 10.13
N ALA A 92 6.64 -34.78 10.04
CA ALA A 92 7.10 -33.41 9.86
C ALA A 92 6.83 -32.87 8.44
N ILE A 93 7.19 -33.63 7.40
CA ILE A 93 7.02 -33.21 6.01
C ILE A 93 5.53 -32.99 5.67
N PRO A 94 4.61 -33.93 5.94
CA PRO A 94 3.20 -33.75 5.60
C PRO A 94 2.56 -32.58 6.35
N THR A 95 2.99 -32.35 7.60
CA THR A 95 2.51 -31.20 8.39
C THR A 95 2.94 -29.88 7.74
N ILE A 96 4.21 -29.77 7.34
CA ILE A 96 4.75 -28.57 6.69
C ILE A 96 4.04 -28.33 5.35
N ASP A 97 3.85 -29.37 4.54
CA ASP A 97 3.15 -29.28 3.26
C ASP A 97 1.70 -28.81 3.45
N GLN A 98 0.98 -29.39 4.41
CA GLN A 98 -0.38 -28.98 4.75
C GLN A 98 -0.44 -27.52 5.21
N MET A 99 0.54 -27.07 6.01
CA MET A 99 0.62 -25.67 6.45
C MET A 99 0.89 -24.73 5.27
N ALA A 100 1.72 -25.12 4.32
CA ALA A 100 2.00 -24.36 3.12
C ALA A 100 0.74 -24.22 2.24
N ASP A 101 0.02 -25.32 2.02
CA ASP A 101 -1.23 -25.34 1.25
C ASP A 101 -2.30 -24.46 1.90
N ASN A 102 -2.48 -24.57 3.22
CA ASN A 102 -3.42 -23.74 3.96
C ASN A 102 -3.06 -22.25 3.85
N THR A 103 -1.77 -21.91 3.95
CA THR A 103 -1.30 -20.53 3.83
C THR A 103 -1.57 -19.96 2.44
N GLU A 104 -1.34 -20.74 1.38
CA GLU A 104 -1.60 -20.30 0.00
C GLU A 104 -3.10 -20.16 -0.28
N LYS A 105 -3.94 -21.03 0.31
CA LYS A 105 -5.39 -20.90 0.27
C LYS A 105 -5.86 -19.61 0.96
N GLU A 106 -5.42 -19.36 2.19
CA GLU A 106 -5.75 -18.12 2.92
C GLU A 106 -5.30 -16.88 2.16
N ARG A 107 -4.11 -16.92 1.54
CA ARG A 107 -3.60 -15.83 0.71
C ARG A 107 -4.52 -15.57 -0.49
N SER A 108 -4.97 -16.62 -1.16
CA SER A 108 -5.87 -16.53 -2.30
C SER A 108 -7.23 -15.95 -1.91
N GLU A 109 -7.80 -16.41 -0.80
CA GLU A 109 -9.06 -15.89 -0.25
C GLU A 109 -8.94 -14.40 0.11
N LYS A 110 -7.86 -14.00 0.79
CA LYS A 110 -7.58 -12.59 1.10
C LYS A 110 -7.45 -11.74 -0.15
N ARG A 111 -6.82 -12.25 -1.22
CA ARG A 111 -6.70 -11.54 -2.49
C ARG A 111 -8.07 -11.27 -3.11
N VAL A 112 -8.95 -12.27 -3.12
CA VAL A 112 -10.34 -12.11 -3.60
C VAL A 112 -11.09 -11.06 -2.77
N GLN A 113 -10.93 -11.06 -1.44
CA GLN A 113 -11.55 -10.05 -0.58
C GLN A 113 -11.01 -8.64 -0.88
N ILE A 114 -9.70 -8.48 -1.08
CA ILE A 114 -9.10 -7.19 -1.45
C ILE A 114 -9.66 -6.68 -2.77
N ASP A 115 -9.76 -7.54 -3.79
CA ASP A 115 -10.28 -7.16 -5.10
C ASP A 115 -11.77 -6.77 -5.01
N ARG A 116 -12.56 -7.51 -4.22
CA ARG A 116 -13.96 -7.16 -3.94
C ARG A 116 -14.10 -5.80 -3.25
N VAL A 117 -13.34 -5.54 -2.19
CA VAL A 117 -13.37 -4.24 -1.49
C VAL A 117 -12.95 -3.11 -2.44
N ARG A 118 -11.95 -3.36 -3.30
CA ARG A 118 -11.54 -2.38 -4.32
C ARG A 118 -12.67 -2.07 -5.30
N GLU A 119 -13.43 -3.08 -5.75
CA GLU A 119 -14.61 -2.88 -6.60
C GLU A 119 -15.70 -2.10 -5.88
N GLU A 120 -16.04 -2.46 -4.65
CA GLU A 120 -17.05 -1.78 -3.83
C GLU A 120 -16.70 -0.30 -3.63
N VAL A 121 -15.45 0.02 -3.28
CA VAL A 121 -14.97 1.41 -3.15
C VAL A 121 -15.07 2.17 -4.46
N ASN A 122 -14.74 1.53 -5.59
CA ASN A 122 -14.83 2.17 -6.90
C ASN A 122 -16.28 2.45 -7.32
N THR A 123 -17.19 1.54 -7.02
CA THR A 123 -18.62 1.70 -7.27
C THR A 123 -19.18 2.84 -6.42
N PHE A 124 -18.90 2.80 -5.11
CA PHE A 124 -19.32 3.86 -4.19
C PHE A 124 -18.81 5.24 -4.62
N ARG A 125 -17.55 5.33 -5.05
CA ARG A 125 -16.99 6.58 -5.59
C ARG A 125 -17.75 7.10 -6.80
N LYS A 126 -18.14 6.21 -7.73
CA LYS A 126 -18.90 6.61 -8.93
C LYS A 126 -20.29 7.13 -8.56
N GLU A 127 -20.99 6.41 -7.69
CA GLU A 127 -22.32 6.79 -7.20
C GLU A 127 -22.28 8.14 -6.47
N LEU A 128 -21.29 8.36 -5.62
CA LEU A 128 -21.12 9.62 -4.90
C LEU A 128 -20.85 10.79 -5.85
N ASN A 129 -19.94 10.60 -6.82
CA ASN A 129 -19.66 11.65 -7.80
C ASN A 129 -20.90 11.98 -8.64
N GLN A 130 -21.64 10.97 -9.07
CA GLN A 130 -22.88 11.17 -9.82
C GLN A 130 -23.92 11.96 -8.99
N ALA A 131 -24.11 11.61 -7.71
CA ALA A 131 -25.03 12.34 -6.84
C ALA A 131 -24.61 13.81 -6.64
N VAL A 132 -23.30 14.08 -6.55
CA VAL A 132 -22.78 15.45 -6.47
C VAL A 132 -23.04 16.21 -7.77
N ASP A 133 -22.77 15.60 -8.93
CA ASP A 133 -23.00 16.20 -10.24
C ASP A 133 -24.49 16.54 -10.44
N GLU A 134 -25.39 15.61 -10.12
CA GLU A 134 -26.83 15.81 -10.21
C GLU A 134 -27.32 16.95 -9.30
N ALA A 135 -26.79 17.05 -8.08
CA ALA A 135 -27.11 18.12 -7.15
C ALA A 135 -26.61 19.49 -7.67
N CYS A 136 -25.39 19.54 -8.19
CA CYS A 136 -24.81 20.74 -8.82
C CYS A 136 -25.65 21.20 -10.02
N ASP A 137 -26.01 20.28 -10.91
CA ASP A 137 -26.85 20.56 -12.08
C ASP A 137 -28.22 21.09 -11.70
N TYR A 138 -28.84 20.50 -10.67
CA TYR A 138 -30.12 20.99 -10.15
C TYR A 138 -30.01 22.42 -9.62
N LEU A 139 -28.99 22.71 -8.82
CA LEU A 139 -28.77 24.04 -8.27
C LEU A 139 -28.45 25.06 -9.36
N MET A 140 -27.63 24.71 -10.35
CA MET A 140 -27.33 25.57 -11.49
C MET A 140 -28.58 25.90 -12.30
N LYS A 141 -29.43 24.91 -12.61
CA LYS A 141 -30.71 25.15 -13.30
C LYS A 141 -31.60 26.11 -12.52
N LYS A 142 -31.67 25.96 -11.19
CA LYS A 142 -32.46 26.85 -10.33
C LYS A 142 -31.90 28.28 -10.33
N LEU A 143 -30.58 28.44 -10.30
CA LEU A 143 -29.93 29.76 -10.38
C LEU A 143 -30.22 30.44 -11.71
N VAL A 144 -30.06 29.74 -12.84
CA VAL A 144 -30.35 30.28 -14.18
C VAL A 144 -31.82 30.68 -14.32
N HIS A 145 -32.74 29.87 -13.79
CA HIS A 145 -34.16 30.21 -13.79
C HIS A 145 -34.45 31.49 -13.00
N ASN A 146 -33.87 31.62 -11.80
CA ASN A 146 -34.01 32.80 -10.97
C ASN A 146 -33.42 34.05 -11.65
N GLU A 147 -32.23 33.92 -12.24
CA GLU A 147 -31.57 35.00 -12.98
C GLU A 147 -32.41 35.47 -14.17
N THR A 148 -32.98 34.53 -14.92
CA THR A 148 -33.91 34.84 -16.02
C THR A 148 -35.15 35.58 -15.50
N GLY A 149 -35.70 35.15 -14.36
CA GLY A 149 -36.82 35.81 -13.70
C GLY A 149 -36.49 37.27 -13.31
N VAL A 150 -35.33 37.50 -12.71
CA VAL A 150 -34.84 38.85 -12.36
C VAL A 150 -34.66 39.72 -13.60
N ASN A 151 -34.05 39.19 -14.66
CA ASN A 151 -33.84 39.92 -15.91
C ASN A 151 -35.17 40.33 -16.58
N ASN A 152 -36.18 39.48 -16.53
CA ASN A 152 -37.53 39.81 -17.00
C ASN A 152 -38.15 40.95 -16.19
N LEU A 153 -38.02 40.93 -14.86
CA LEU A 153 -38.50 42.02 -13.99
C LEU A 153 -37.79 43.35 -14.30
N ILE A 154 -36.46 43.34 -14.45
CA ILE A 154 -35.68 44.52 -14.82
C ILE A 154 -36.14 45.09 -16.17
N THR A 155 -36.33 44.21 -17.16
CA THR A 155 -36.79 44.61 -18.50
C THR A 155 -38.18 45.26 -18.43
N ASN A 156 -39.11 44.67 -17.68
CA ASN A 156 -40.44 45.23 -17.48
C ASN A 156 -40.40 46.60 -16.78
N LEU A 157 -39.58 46.75 -15.73
CA LEU A 157 -39.38 48.03 -15.05
C LEU A 157 -38.84 49.10 -16.00
N ASN A 158 -37.87 48.75 -16.85
CA ASN A 158 -37.31 49.68 -17.83
C ASN A 158 -38.36 50.17 -18.84
N VAL A 159 -39.23 49.28 -19.32
CA VAL A 159 -40.36 49.64 -20.21
C VAL A 159 -41.32 50.59 -19.50
N GLN A 160 -41.73 50.29 -18.27
CA GLN A 160 -42.65 51.13 -17.49
C GLN A 160 -42.05 52.52 -17.23
N ASN A 161 -40.77 52.57 -16.83
CA ASN A 161 -40.04 53.83 -16.65
C ASN A 161 -39.97 54.64 -17.95
N GLY A 162 -39.83 53.99 -19.11
CA GLY A 162 -39.91 54.64 -20.42
C GLY A 162 -41.28 55.30 -20.65
N LYS A 163 -42.37 54.58 -20.38
CA LYS A 163 -43.74 55.10 -20.51
C LYS A 163 -43.99 56.29 -19.57
N ILE A 164 -43.57 56.19 -18.31
CA ILE A 164 -43.70 57.28 -17.33
C ILE A 164 -42.94 58.53 -17.81
N ARG A 165 -41.70 58.37 -18.28
CA ARG A 165 -40.92 59.48 -18.83
C ARG A 165 -41.61 60.14 -20.03
N GLN A 166 -42.26 59.35 -20.88
CA GLN A 166 -43.01 59.86 -22.03
C GLN A 166 -44.25 60.65 -21.59
N LEU A 167 -45.03 60.13 -20.63
CA LEU A 167 -46.18 60.84 -20.06
C LEU A 167 -45.77 62.17 -19.40
N ILE A 168 -44.64 62.20 -18.69
CA ILE A 168 -44.09 63.44 -18.11
C ILE A 168 -43.81 64.49 -19.20
N LYS A 169 -43.24 64.08 -20.34
CA LYS A 169 -43.02 65.00 -21.48
C LYS A 169 -44.32 65.55 -22.02
N GLU A 170 -45.31 64.68 -22.25
CA GLU A 170 -46.63 65.07 -22.77
C GLU A 170 -47.34 66.06 -21.84
N VAL A 171 -47.34 65.81 -20.53
CA VAL A 171 -47.91 66.72 -19.54
C VAL A 171 -47.19 68.07 -19.55
N ASN A 172 -45.85 68.07 -19.60
CA ASN A 172 -45.07 69.33 -19.67
C ASN A 172 -45.38 70.13 -20.94
N GLU A 173 -45.53 69.47 -22.09
CA GLU A 173 -45.93 70.13 -23.34
C GLU A 173 -47.33 70.75 -23.24
N ILE A 174 -48.28 70.05 -22.62
CA ILE A 174 -49.64 70.57 -22.38
C ILE A 174 -49.58 71.81 -21.49
N ILE A 175 -48.85 71.75 -20.38
CA ILE A 175 -48.68 72.88 -19.46
C ILE A 175 -48.07 74.08 -20.20
N GLN A 176 -46.98 73.88 -20.95
CA GLN A 176 -46.34 74.97 -21.71
C GLN A 176 -47.29 75.61 -22.73
N LYS A 177 -48.05 74.81 -23.49
CA LYS A 177 -49.05 75.31 -24.43
C LYS A 177 -50.14 76.13 -23.72
N GLY A 178 -50.61 75.67 -22.56
CA GLY A 178 -51.59 76.38 -21.74
C GLY A 178 -51.07 77.71 -21.16
N VAL A 179 -49.82 77.74 -20.69
CA VAL A 179 -49.19 78.99 -20.22
C VAL A 179 -49.05 79.99 -21.36
N LEU A 180 -48.60 79.54 -22.55
CA LEU A 180 -48.46 80.40 -23.72
C LEU A 180 -49.79 80.97 -24.21
N SER A 181 -50.89 80.21 -24.10
CA SER A 181 -52.21 80.74 -24.45
C SER A 181 -52.65 81.82 -23.47
N MET A 182 -52.46 81.64 -22.16
CA MET A 182 -52.81 82.67 -21.16
C MET A 182 -52.04 83.98 -21.33
N ILE A 183 -50.76 83.93 -21.70
CA ILE A 183 -49.96 85.15 -21.97
C ILE A 183 -50.54 85.96 -23.15
N LYS A 184 -51.13 85.30 -24.16
CA LYS A 184 -51.74 85.98 -25.32
C LYS A 184 -53.07 86.68 -24.99
N TYR A 185 -53.74 86.31 -23.88
CA TYR A 185 -55.04 86.87 -23.48
C TYR A 185 -54.95 87.89 -22.33
N SER A 186 -53.76 88.29 -21.90
CA SER A 186 -53.62 89.35 -20.88
C SER A 186 -54.11 90.70 -21.46
N PRO A 187 -55.12 91.35 -20.86
CA PRO A 187 -55.52 92.70 -21.26
C PRO A 187 -54.37 93.68 -21.01
N PRO A 188 -54.20 94.75 -21.81
CA PRO A 188 -53.24 95.79 -21.49
C PRO A 188 -53.58 96.38 -20.11
N SER A 189 -52.60 96.38 -19.21
CA SER A 189 -52.76 97.00 -17.88
C SER A 189 -53.08 98.49 -18.04
N PRO A 190 -54.09 99.04 -17.33
CA PRO A 190 -54.33 100.47 -17.35
C PRO A 190 -53.13 101.18 -16.71
N LEU A 191 -52.58 102.15 -17.45
CA LEU A 191 -51.62 103.13 -16.93
C LEU A 191 -52.22 103.80 -15.69
N VAL A 192 -51.69 103.52 -14.50
CA VAL A 192 -52.01 104.30 -13.30
C VAL A 192 -51.21 105.58 -13.37
N SER A 193 -51.90 106.67 -13.68
CA SER A 193 -51.43 108.04 -13.56
C SER A 193 -51.12 108.35 -12.10
N SER A 194 -49.87 108.64 -11.77
CA SER A 194 -49.49 109.18 -10.47
C SER A 194 -50.06 110.60 -10.31
N GLN A 195 -51.12 110.76 -9.53
CA GLN A 195 -51.55 112.08 -9.04
C GLN A 195 -50.79 112.42 -7.76
N SER A 196 -50.07 113.54 -7.83
CA SER A 196 -49.39 114.24 -6.75
C SER A 196 -50.38 114.73 -5.69
N TYR A 197 -50.20 114.29 -4.45
CA TYR A 197 -50.80 114.95 -3.29
C TYR A 197 -49.92 116.13 -2.87
N GLN A 198 -50.40 117.35 -3.11
CA GLN A 198 -50.01 118.52 -2.35
C GLN A 198 -50.84 118.56 -1.07
N SER A 199 -50.19 118.54 0.08
CA SER A 199 -50.81 118.88 1.36
C SER A 199 -50.33 120.27 1.77
N GLN A 200 -51.29 121.18 1.96
CA GLN A 200 -51.09 122.51 2.49
C GLN A 200 -50.70 122.45 3.98
N GLY A 201 -49.70 123.25 4.33
CA GLY A 201 -49.30 123.64 5.67
C GLY A 201 -48.48 124.91 5.56
#